data_AF-A0A7K5WCG9-F1
#
_entry.id   AF-A0A7K5WCG9-F1
#
_cell.length_a   1.000
_cell.length_b   1.000
_cell.length_c   1.000
_cell.angle_alpha   90.00
_cell.angle_beta   90.00
_cell.angle_gamma   90.00
#
_symmetry.space_group_name_H-M   'P 1'
#
loop_
_entity.id
_entity.type
_entity.pdbx_description
1 polymer ?
#
loop_
_entity_poly.entity_id
_entity_poly.type
_entity_poly.pdbx_seq_one_letter_code
_entity_poly.pdbx_strand_id
1 'polypeptide(L)'
;KGIDREFYLLFSIFDENDSWYLNKNIEAFTGDPSKVDENDADFKESNKMHAVNGYLYGNLPGLSMCKNDKVSWHLIGLGSHYDMHGVQFQGNTIDLRGTTRDGLALFPHLSGTALMRPECVGTFKVVCRTFDHFVGGMKHLYEVSSCHNTTRAQQQRGAMRLYYIAAEEVEWDYASNKSSAPKIYNISSYEERQSSIKCFISDCLVMLLNSRRLPRRRLPTLLTGIFCLNLGPLLHAEVGDSVLIVFKNKASRPYSISAHGIEE
;
A
#
# COMPACT_ATOMS: atom_id res chain seq x y z
N LYS A 1 7.05 -1.75 30.65
CA LYS A 1 6.37 -2.78 31.48
C LYS A 1 5.03 -3.11 30.83
N GLY A 2 4.71 -4.38 30.62
CA GLY A 2 3.45 -4.80 29.98
C GLY A 2 3.45 -4.83 28.46
N ILE A 3 4.64 -4.78 27.84
CA ILE A 3 4.89 -5.03 26.42
C ILE A 3 5.77 -6.28 26.37
N ASP A 4 5.42 -7.22 25.49
CA ASP A 4 6.10 -8.51 25.34
C ASP A 4 7.24 -8.41 24.31
N ARG A 5 7.04 -7.61 23.25
CA ARG A 5 8.03 -7.37 22.19
C ARG A 5 8.06 -5.91 21.76
N GLU A 6 9.26 -5.41 21.49
CA GLU A 6 9.49 -4.06 20.98
C GLU A 6 10.32 -4.15 19.69
N PHE A 7 9.88 -3.44 18.66
CA PHE A 7 10.58 -3.35 17.39
C PHE A 7 10.84 -1.90 17.04
N TYR A 8 11.99 -1.65 16.42
CA TYR A 8 12.42 -0.33 15.97
C TYR A 8 12.67 -0.38 14.47
N LEU A 9 11.92 0.39 13.70
CA LEU A 9 12.05 0.46 12.25
C LEU A 9 12.30 1.90 11.78
N LEU A 10 13.41 2.08 11.09
CA LEU A 10 13.77 3.29 10.37
C LEU A 10 13.40 3.11 8.90
N PHE A 11 12.46 3.91 8.43
CA PHE A 11 12.10 4.02 7.02
C PHE A 11 12.86 5.21 6.43
N SER A 12 13.70 4.95 5.43
CA SER A 12 14.49 5.98 4.77
C SER A 12 14.88 5.50 3.37
N ILE A 13 14.92 6.42 2.42
CA ILE A 13 15.70 6.24 1.20
C ILE A 13 17.15 6.59 1.57
N PHE A 14 18.01 5.57 1.64
CA PHE A 14 19.44 5.79 1.86
C PHE A 14 20.05 6.18 0.52
N ASP A 15 20.23 7.49 0.33
CA ASP A 15 20.85 8.05 -0.87
C ASP A 15 22.38 8.00 -0.74
N GLU A 16 23.00 6.98 -1.34
CA GLU A 16 24.46 6.83 -1.31
C GLU A 16 25.19 7.86 -2.19
N ASN A 17 24.47 8.62 -3.03
CA ASN A 17 25.09 9.71 -3.79
C ASN A 17 25.58 10.85 -2.86
N ASP A 18 24.89 11.06 -1.75
CA ASP A 18 25.27 12.08 -0.75
C ASP A 18 26.22 11.51 0.33
N SER A 19 26.64 10.25 0.18
CA SER A 19 27.53 9.57 1.12
C SER A 19 28.96 10.09 1.00
N TRP A 20 29.60 10.37 2.14
CA TRP A 20 31.04 10.68 2.20
C TRP A 20 31.93 9.58 1.61
N TYR A 21 31.39 8.36 1.44
CA TYR A 21 32.10 7.19 0.95
C TYR A 21 31.82 6.89 -0.53
N LEU A 22 31.07 7.74 -1.26
CA LEU A 22 30.72 7.49 -2.66
C LEU A 22 31.94 7.14 -3.52
N ASN A 23 33.00 7.96 -3.48
CA ASN A 23 34.20 7.71 -4.29
C ASN A 23 34.87 6.37 -3.96
N LYS A 24 34.87 5.97 -2.68
CA LYS A 24 35.43 4.67 -2.26
C LYS A 24 34.57 3.51 -2.77
N ASN A 25 33.25 3.67 -2.77
CA ASN A 25 32.33 2.67 -3.28
C ASN A 25 32.48 2.52 -4.80
N ILE A 26 32.65 3.63 -5.52
CA ILE A 26 32.90 3.61 -6.96
C ILE A 26 34.18 2.83 -7.26
N GLU A 27 35.29 3.17 -6.59
CA GLU A 27 36.57 2.49 -6.77
C GLU A 27 36.51 0.99 -6.43
N ALA A 28 35.75 0.61 -5.40
CA ALA A 28 35.69 -0.77 -4.92
C ALA A 28 34.74 -1.67 -5.74
N PHE A 29 33.62 -1.15 -6.24
CA PHE A 29 32.51 -1.99 -6.71
C PHE A 29 32.15 -1.84 -8.20
N THR A 30 32.62 -0.80 -8.91
CA THR A 30 32.21 -0.55 -10.30
C THR A 30 33.07 -1.26 -11.35
N GLY A 31 34.19 -1.87 -10.93
CA GLY A 31 35.14 -2.57 -11.80
C GLY A 31 35.99 -1.63 -12.67
N ASP A 32 35.37 -0.67 -13.34
CA ASP A 32 36.03 0.39 -14.11
C ASP A 32 35.48 1.78 -13.72
N PRO A 33 36.09 2.43 -12.70
CA PRO A 33 35.66 3.74 -12.18
C PRO A 33 35.65 4.84 -13.25
N SER A 34 36.46 4.72 -14.31
CA SER A 34 36.59 5.76 -15.34
C SER A 34 35.36 5.93 -16.22
N LYS A 35 34.46 4.94 -16.24
CA LYS A 35 33.22 4.95 -17.03
C LYS A 35 32.01 5.45 -16.26
N VAL A 36 32.17 5.74 -14.98
CA VAL A 36 31.07 6.18 -14.13
C VAL A 36 30.84 7.67 -14.35
N ASP A 37 29.63 8.01 -14.79
CA ASP A 37 29.15 9.39 -14.81
C ASP A 37 28.28 9.62 -13.58
N GLU A 38 28.80 10.36 -12.60
CA GLU A 38 28.07 10.69 -11.37
C GLU A 38 26.84 11.57 -11.62
N ASN A 39 26.74 12.22 -12.79
CA ASN A 39 25.57 13.04 -13.14
C ASN A 39 24.48 12.25 -13.85
N ASP A 40 24.77 11.02 -14.26
CA ASP A 40 23.80 10.16 -14.92
C ASP A 40 22.62 9.85 -13.98
N ALA A 41 21.41 9.91 -14.54
CA ALA A 41 20.19 9.75 -13.76
C ALA A 41 20.00 8.30 -13.28
N ASP A 42 20.35 7.32 -14.13
CA ASP A 42 20.23 5.91 -13.80
C ASP A 42 21.28 5.50 -12.77
N PHE A 43 22.50 6.06 -12.85
CA PHE A 43 23.52 5.91 -11.81
C PHE A 43 23.03 6.42 -10.46
N LYS A 44 22.50 7.67 -10.41
CA LYS A 44 21.97 8.22 -9.16
C LYS A 44 20.85 7.39 -8.59
N GLU A 45 19.92 6.93 -9.44
CA GLU A 45 18.81 6.09 -9.00
C GLU A 45 19.29 4.73 -8.47
N SER A 46 20.33 4.14 -9.08
CA SER A 46 20.90 2.87 -8.62
C SER A 46 21.49 2.94 -7.20
N ASN A 47 21.89 4.14 -6.77
CA ASN A 47 22.44 4.40 -5.44
C ASN A 47 21.38 4.80 -4.39
N LYS A 48 20.10 4.89 -4.77
CA LYS A 48 19.00 5.15 -3.83
C LYS A 48 18.44 3.85 -3.30
N MET A 49 18.73 3.59 -2.03
CA MET A 49 18.34 2.34 -1.37
C MET A 49 17.09 2.58 -0.53
N HIS A 50 15.91 2.23 -1.07
CA HIS A 50 14.61 2.34 -0.38
C HIS A 50 14.45 1.28 0.73
N ALA A 51 15.09 1.51 1.87
CA ALA A 51 15.32 0.49 2.88
C ALA A 51 14.54 0.68 4.19
N VAL A 52 14.40 -0.41 4.95
CA VAL A 52 14.01 -0.37 6.36
C VAL A 52 15.17 -0.88 7.21
N ASN A 53 15.68 -0.06 8.13
CA ASN A 53 16.91 -0.36 8.90
C ASN A 53 18.14 -0.69 8.02
N GLY A 54 18.19 -0.19 6.79
CA GLY A 54 19.25 -0.52 5.81
C GLY A 54 19.05 -1.85 5.06
N TYR A 55 17.93 -2.55 5.29
CA TYR A 55 17.58 -3.79 4.62
C TYR A 55 16.61 -3.54 3.46
N LEU A 56 16.67 -4.38 2.43
CA LEU A 56 15.91 -4.25 1.16
C LEU A 56 15.26 -5.58 0.76
N TYR A 57 14.18 -5.52 -0.01
CA TYR A 57 13.57 -6.68 -0.69
C TYR A 57 13.29 -7.90 0.23
N GLY A 58 12.88 -7.66 1.47
CA GLY A 58 12.48 -8.75 2.37
C GLY A 58 13.59 -9.37 3.21
N ASN A 59 14.82 -8.85 3.16
CA ASN A 59 15.96 -9.45 3.85
C ASN A 59 16.16 -9.02 5.33
N LEU A 60 15.30 -8.16 5.88
CA LEU A 60 15.34 -7.71 7.27
C LEU A 60 15.05 -8.88 8.23
N PRO A 61 16.03 -9.32 9.06
CA PRO A 61 15.82 -10.43 9.99
C PRO A 61 15.24 -9.95 11.33
N GLY A 62 14.80 -10.90 12.15
CA GLY A 62 14.51 -10.67 13.57
C GLY A 62 13.13 -10.11 13.89
N LEU A 63 12.24 -9.95 12.90
CA LEU A 63 10.84 -9.57 13.11
C LEU A 63 9.97 -10.79 13.42
N SER A 64 10.20 -11.41 14.58
CA SER A 64 9.45 -12.59 15.03
C SER A 64 8.74 -12.32 16.37
N MET A 65 7.46 -12.65 16.45
CA MET A 65 6.64 -12.51 17.65
C MET A 65 5.70 -13.70 17.83
N CYS A 66 5.08 -13.79 18.99
CA CYS A 66 4.10 -14.82 19.28
C CYS A 66 2.68 -14.27 19.09
N LYS A 67 1.76 -15.15 18.70
CA LYS A 67 0.33 -14.84 18.71
C LYS A 67 -0.07 -14.33 20.10
N ASN A 68 -0.87 -13.26 20.13
CA ASN A 68 -1.36 -12.53 21.31
C ASN A 68 -0.33 -11.71 22.10
N ASP A 69 0.93 -11.63 21.66
CA ASP A 69 1.91 -10.71 22.26
C ASP A 69 1.41 -9.26 22.18
N LYS A 70 1.68 -8.49 23.23
CA LYS A 70 1.59 -7.02 23.16
C LYS A 70 2.87 -6.51 22.54
N VAL A 71 2.77 -6.03 21.30
CA VAL A 71 3.90 -5.59 20.51
C VAL A 71 3.88 -4.07 20.38
N SER A 72 5.00 -3.42 20.65
CA SER A 72 5.20 -1.99 20.41
C SER A 72 6.12 -1.79 19.21
N TRP A 73 5.61 -1.12 18.19
CA TRP A 73 6.35 -0.74 16.98
C TRP A 73 6.76 0.73 17.09
N HIS A 74 8.05 0.98 17.21
CA HIS A 74 8.64 2.31 17.18
C HIS A 74 9.17 2.58 15.77
N LEU A 75 8.53 3.51 15.10
CA LEU A 75 8.75 3.78 13.69
C LEU A 75 9.27 5.20 13.53
N ILE A 76 10.27 5.38 12.67
CA ILE A 76 10.83 6.70 12.36
C ILE A 76 11.00 6.83 10.85
N GLY A 77 10.56 7.96 10.31
CA GLY A 77 10.90 8.42 8.97
C GLY A 77 12.10 9.35 9.02
N LEU A 78 13.07 9.14 8.13
CA LEU A 78 14.23 10.01 7.98
C LEU A 78 14.50 10.23 6.49
N GLY A 79 15.19 11.32 6.15
CA GLY A 79 15.64 11.60 4.79
C GLY A 79 15.14 12.95 4.27
N SER A 80 14.77 12.99 3.00
CA SER A 80 14.46 14.20 2.22
C SER A 80 12.96 14.36 1.97
N HIS A 81 12.56 15.30 1.11
CA HIS A 81 11.15 15.44 0.71
C HIS A 81 10.60 14.22 -0.06
N TYR A 82 11.47 13.32 -0.55
CA TYR A 82 11.05 12.05 -1.13
C TYR A 82 10.60 11.03 -0.07
N ASP A 83 10.96 11.22 1.20
CA ASP A 83 10.68 10.28 2.30
C ASP A 83 9.26 10.44 2.87
N MET A 84 8.26 10.34 1.99
CA MET A 84 6.85 10.24 2.34
C MET A 84 6.46 8.77 2.39
N HIS A 85 6.50 8.17 3.58
CA HIS A 85 6.31 6.74 3.78
C HIS A 85 4.90 6.41 4.26
N GLY A 86 4.16 5.62 3.50
CA GLY A 86 2.90 5.01 3.95
C GLY A 86 3.14 3.61 4.50
N VAL A 87 3.56 3.50 5.76
CA VAL A 87 3.86 2.20 6.38
C VAL A 87 2.58 1.43 6.63
N GLN A 88 2.50 0.19 6.17
CA GLN A 88 1.35 -0.70 6.33
C GLN A 88 1.78 -2.06 6.87
N PHE A 89 1.05 -2.56 7.86
CA PHE A 89 1.13 -3.93 8.35
C PHE A 89 0.03 -4.76 7.69
N GLN A 90 0.41 -5.69 6.82
CA GLN A 90 -0.55 -6.59 6.17
C GLN A 90 -1.02 -7.66 7.15
N GLY A 91 -2.32 -7.98 7.11
CA GLY A 91 -2.95 -9.05 7.90
C GLY A 91 -3.16 -8.75 9.40
N ASN A 92 -2.63 -7.64 9.92
CA ASN A 92 -2.84 -7.23 11.32
C ASN A 92 -3.10 -5.73 11.41
N THR A 93 -3.91 -5.32 12.37
CA THR A 93 -4.17 -3.91 12.68
C THR A 93 -3.27 -3.41 13.80
N ILE A 94 -3.08 -2.11 13.83
CA ILE A 94 -2.39 -1.37 14.87
C ILE A 94 -3.36 -0.41 15.58
N ASP A 95 -3.15 -0.22 16.88
CA ASP A 95 -3.70 0.90 17.63
C ASP A 95 -2.71 2.06 17.61
N LEU A 96 -3.15 3.17 17.03
CA LEU A 96 -2.40 4.42 16.98
C LEU A 96 -3.16 5.48 17.77
N ARG A 97 -2.74 5.71 19.02
CA ARG A 97 -3.32 6.72 19.93
C ARG A 97 -4.83 6.53 20.15
N GLY A 98 -5.29 5.30 20.33
CA GLY A 98 -6.70 4.97 20.54
C GLY A 98 -7.52 4.90 19.26
N THR A 99 -6.88 4.87 18.09
CA THR A 99 -7.54 4.66 16.80
C THR A 99 -6.99 3.42 16.11
N THR A 100 -7.87 2.50 15.73
CA THR A 100 -7.50 1.33 14.94
C THR A 100 -7.16 1.75 13.52
N ARG A 101 -5.97 1.37 13.07
CA ARG A 101 -5.46 1.58 11.71
C ARG A 101 -4.75 0.31 11.27
N ASP A 102 -4.38 0.21 10.00
CA ASP A 102 -3.50 -0.85 9.47
C ASP A 102 -2.13 -0.28 9.06
N GLY A 103 -1.95 1.03 9.25
CA GLY A 103 -0.76 1.75 8.84
C GLY A 103 -0.72 3.19 9.35
N LEU A 104 0.37 3.86 9.02
CA LEU A 104 0.63 5.24 9.42
C LEU A 104 1.54 5.92 8.38
N ALA A 105 1.42 7.23 8.28
CA ALA A 105 2.32 8.04 7.48
C ALA A 105 3.53 8.46 8.30
N LEU A 106 4.72 8.32 7.74
CA LEU A 106 5.98 8.86 8.26
C LEU A 106 6.56 9.85 7.24
N PHE A 107 7.17 10.90 7.78
CA PHE A 107 7.82 11.98 7.04
C PHE A 107 9.22 12.17 7.65
N PRO A 108 10.11 12.96 7.02
CA PRO A 108 11.43 13.24 7.58
C PRO A 108 11.35 13.73 9.03
N HIS A 109 12.16 13.10 9.89
CA HIS A 109 12.24 13.36 11.34
C HIS A 109 10.96 13.11 12.13
N LEU A 110 9.95 12.48 11.52
CA LEU A 110 8.74 12.07 12.23
C LEU A 110 8.92 10.69 12.83
N SER A 111 8.61 10.56 14.12
CA SER A 111 8.51 9.27 14.79
C SER A 111 7.10 9.00 15.31
N GLY A 112 6.73 7.72 15.34
CA GLY A 112 5.46 7.25 15.82
C GLY A 112 5.60 5.90 16.51
N THR A 113 4.85 5.72 17.60
CA THR A 113 4.73 4.43 18.27
C THR A 113 3.33 3.87 18.02
N ALA A 114 3.26 2.65 17.49
CA ALA A 114 2.02 1.93 17.24
C ALA A 114 1.99 0.65 18.07
N LEU A 115 0.85 0.34 18.67
CA LEU A 115 0.65 -0.89 19.42
C LEU A 115 -0.03 -1.93 18.54
N MET A 116 0.40 -3.18 18.61
CA MET A 116 -0.17 -4.29 17.86
C MET A 116 -0.40 -5.48 18.78
N ARG A 117 -1.46 -6.22 18.51
CA ARG A 117 -1.70 -7.54 19.10
C ARG A 117 -2.04 -8.52 17.98
N PRO A 118 -1.10 -9.35 17.52
CA PRO A 118 -1.34 -10.21 16.38
C PRO A 118 -2.19 -11.41 16.78
N GLU A 119 -3.28 -11.65 16.05
CA GLU A 119 -4.25 -12.70 16.36
C GLU A 119 -4.07 -13.94 15.45
N CYS A 120 -3.52 -13.73 14.26
CA CYS A 120 -3.26 -14.78 13.28
C CYS A 120 -1.81 -15.25 13.29
N VAL A 121 -1.62 -16.57 13.18
CA VAL A 121 -0.30 -17.20 13.00
C VAL A 121 0.01 -17.23 11.51
N GLY A 122 1.22 -16.84 11.14
CA GLY A 122 1.65 -16.82 9.75
C GLY A 122 2.79 -15.85 9.50
N THR A 123 3.18 -15.74 8.23
CA THR A 123 4.15 -14.76 7.76
C THR A 123 3.42 -13.63 7.05
N PHE A 124 3.63 -12.42 7.54
CA PHE A 124 2.98 -11.21 7.07
C PHE A 124 4.01 -10.22 6.56
N LYS A 125 3.55 -9.13 5.94
CA LYS A 125 4.44 -8.10 5.39
C LYS A 125 4.25 -6.77 6.10
N VAL A 126 5.36 -6.11 6.39
CA VAL A 126 5.41 -4.68 6.70
C VAL A 126 6.00 -3.97 5.48
N VAL A 127 5.23 -3.08 4.87
CA VAL A 127 5.58 -2.48 3.58
C VAL A 127 5.35 -0.98 3.58
N CYS A 128 6.12 -0.25 2.77
CA CYS A 128 5.72 1.09 2.37
C CYS A 128 4.75 0.99 1.18
N ARG A 129 3.62 1.71 1.23
CA ARG A 129 2.61 1.75 0.17
C ARG A 129 2.82 2.87 -0.85
N THR A 130 3.79 3.75 -0.59
CA THR A 130 4.29 4.67 -1.62
C THR A 130 4.89 3.81 -2.74
N PHE A 131 4.32 3.92 -3.95
CA PHE A 131 4.55 2.94 -5.02
C PHE A 131 6.04 2.81 -5.38
N ASP A 132 6.72 3.94 -5.54
CA ASP A 132 8.15 3.97 -5.85
C ASP A 132 8.97 3.23 -4.79
N HIS A 133 8.73 3.50 -3.51
CA HIS A 133 9.45 2.88 -2.41
C HIS A 133 9.18 1.37 -2.33
N PHE A 134 7.93 0.95 -2.60
CA PHE A 134 7.56 -0.46 -2.63
C PHE A 134 8.30 -1.24 -3.73
N VAL A 135 8.40 -0.64 -4.92
CA VAL A 135 9.12 -1.21 -6.07
C VAL A 135 10.62 -1.24 -5.76
N GLY A 136 11.17 -0.15 -5.23
CA GLY A 136 12.58 0.00 -4.82
C GLY A 136 13.03 -0.91 -3.67
N GLY A 137 12.11 -1.62 -3.02
CA GLY A 137 12.44 -2.71 -2.09
C GLY A 137 12.05 -2.48 -0.65
N MET A 138 11.31 -1.41 -0.33
CA MET A 138 10.84 -1.08 1.02
C MET A 138 9.67 -1.97 1.46
N LYS A 139 9.96 -3.26 1.61
CA LYS A 139 9.02 -4.33 1.95
C LYS A 139 9.75 -5.43 2.72
N HIS A 140 9.23 -5.77 3.89
CA HIS A 140 9.81 -6.79 4.76
C HIS A 140 8.77 -7.75 5.29
N LEU A 141 9.25 -8.88 5.80
CA LEU A 141 8.42 -9.93 6.39
C LEU A 141 8.51 -9.84 7.91
N TYR A 142 7.39 -10.13 8.57
CA TYR A 142 7.37 -10.42 9.99
C TYR A 142 6.62 -11.72 10.24
N GLU A 143 7.06 -12.48 11.23
CA GLU A 143 6.54 -13.81 11.53
C GLU A 143 5.79 -13.79 12.86
N VAL A 144 4.57 -14.32 12.85
CA VAL A 144 3.77 -14.57 14.04
C VAL A 144 3.67 -16.07 14.24
N SER A 145 4.28 -16.56 15.31
CA SER A 145 4.36 -17.98 15.63
C SER A 145 3.40 -18.37 16.77
N SER A 146 3.03 -19.65 16.83
CA SER A 146 2.21 -20.19 17.92
C SER A 146 3.08 -20.61 19.11
N CYS A 147 3.45 -19.66 19.97
CA CYS A 147 4.30 -19.94 21.14
C CYS A 147 3.54 -20.48 22.35
N HIS A 148 2.23 -20.25 22.41
CA HIS A 148 1.40 -20.62 23.55
C HIS A 148 0.24 -21.50 23.10
N ASN A 149 0.08 -22.65 23.76
CA ASN A 149 -1.08 -23.53 23.58
C ASN A 149 -2.33 -22.86 24.16
N THR A 150 -2.91 -21.94 23.41
CA THR A 150 -4.17 -21.29 23.76
C THR A 150 -5.28 -21.89 22.91
N THR A 151 -5.91 -22.93 23.44
CA THR A 151 -7.10 -23.60 22.88
C THR A 151 -8.35 -22.76 23.11
N ARG A 152 -8.40 -21.57 22.52
CA ARG A 152 -9.65 -20.81 22.42
C ARG A 152 -9.75 -20.25 21.02
N ALA A 153 -10.32 -21.05 20.12
CA ALA A 153 -10.88 -20.53 18.89
C ALA A 153 -12.03 -19.60 19.29
N GLN A 154 -11.82 -18.30 19.13
CA GLN A 154 -12.86 -17.31 19.38
C GLN A 154 -13.87 -17.46 18.23
N GLN A 155 -15.00 -18.09 18.52
CA GLN A 155 -16.04 -18.31 17.54
C GLN A 155 -16.69 -16.96 17.25
N GLN A 156 -16.29 -16.31 16.15
CA GLN A 156 -16.89 -15.07 15.70
C GLN A 156 -18.38 -15.32 15.41
N ARG A 157 -19.25 -14.64 16.15
CA ARG A 157 -20.72 -14.78 16.08
C ARG A 157 -21.33 -13.66 15.21
N GLY A 158 -20.77 -13.41 14.04
CA GLY A 158 -21.35 -12.46 13.09
C GLY A 158 -22.12 -13.11 11.96
N ALA A 159 -22.82 -12.29 11.21
CA ALA A 159 -23.52 -12.69 9.99
C ALA A 159 -22.53 -12.87 8.83
N MET A 160 -22.86 -13.77 7.92
CA MET A 160 -22.11 -13.91 6.66
C MET A 160 -22.68 -12.94 5.63
N ARG A 161 -21.85 -12.01 5.14
CA ARG A 161 -22.20 -11.04 4.10
C ARG A 161 -21.59 -11.46 2.76
N LEU A 162 -22.45 -11.77 1.79
CA LEU A 162 -22.04 -12.24 0.47
C LEU A 162 -22.07 -11.10 -0.55
N TYR A 163 -20.94 -10.84 -1.19
CA TYR A 163 -20.80 -9.88 -2.28
C TYR A 163 -20.32 -10.59 -3.55
N TYR A 164 -20.90 -10.21 -4.68
CA TYR A 164 -20.40 -10.63 -5.99
C TYR A 164 -19.73 -9.43 -6.63
N ILE A 165 -18.46 -9.57 -6.97
CA ILE A 165 -17.64 -8.48 -7.48
C ILE A 165 -17.01 -8.89 -8.80
N ALA A 166 -16.97 -7.98 -9.78
CA ALA A 166 -16.25 -8.22 -11.03
C ALA A 166 -15.31 -7.07 -11.38
N ALA A 167 -14.16 -7.43 -11.94
CA ALA A 167 -13.18 -6.53 -12.54
C ALA A 167 -13.43 -6.46 -14.05
N GLU A 168 -13.74 -5.28 -14.60
CA GLU A 168 -14.05 -5.05 -16.02
C GLU A 168 -13.30 -3.82 -16.53
N GLU A 169 -12.70 -3.92 -17.72
CA GLU A 169 -12.00 -2.79 -18.36
C GLU A 169 -13.02 -1.85 -19.00
N VAL A 170 -12.93 -0.56 -18.67
CA VAL A 170 -13.83 0.47 -19.18
C VAL A 170 -13.05 1.68 -19.69
N GLU A 171 -13.61 2.37 -20.68
CA GLU A 171 -13.12 3.67 -21.13
C GLU A 171 -13.58 4.74 -20.14
N TRP A 172 -12.63 5.46 -19.53
CA TRP A 172 -12.91 6.48 -18.53
C TRP A 172 -12.60 7.91 -19.01
N ASP A 173 -13.51 8.86 -18.75
CA ASP A 173 -13.31 10.29 -19.02
C ASP A 173 -13.33 11.09 -17.71
N TYR A 174 -12.15 11.52 -17.28
CA TYR A 174 -11.96 12.34 -16.07
C TYR A 174 -12.57 13.75 -16.17
N ALA A 175 -12.76 14.27 -17.39
CA ALA A 175 -13.15 15.65 -17.63
C ALA A 175 -14.25 15.74 -18.70
N SER A 176 -15.31 14.97 -18.50
CA SER A 176 -16.47 14.90 -19.41
C SER A 176 -17.14 16.26 -19.63
N ASN A 177 -17.11 17.15 -18.63
CA ASN A 177 -17.58 18.53 -18.77
C ASN A 177 -16.45 19.56 -18.67
N LYS A 178 -15.88 19.92 -19.82
CA LYS A 178 -14.81 20.93 -19.92
C LYS A 178 -15.29 22.36 -19.68
N SER A 179 -16.61 22.60 -19.65
CA SER A 179 -17.18 23.95 -19.49
C SER A 179 -17.15 24.46 -18.03
N SER A 180 -17.02 23.56 -17.06
CA SER A 180 -16.89 23.88 -15.63
C SER A 180 -15.46 23.99 -15.14
N ALA A 181 -14.47 23.71 -16.00
CA ALA A 181 -13.07 23.95 -15.66
C ALA A 181 -12.88 25.46 -15.47
N PRO A 182 -12.34 25.91 -14.33
CA PRO A 182 -12.08 27.33 -14.14
C PRO A 182 -11.15 27.80 -15.25
N LYS A 183 -11.51 28.91 -15.91
CA LYS A 183 -10.68 29.57 -16.94
C LYS A 183 -9.44 30.19 -16.29
N ILE A 184 -8.56 29.36 -15.71
CA ILE A 184 -7.40 29.80 -14.93
C ILE A 184 -6.28 30.30 -15.84
N TYR A 185 -6.33 30.00 -17.14
CA TYR A 185 -5.32 30.45 -18.09
C TYR A 185 -5.96 30.89 -19.41
N ASN A 186 -5.58 32.08 -19.87
CA ASN A 186 -5.81 32.54 -21.24
C ASN A 186 -4.78 31.81 -22.11
N ILE A 187 -5.00 30.52 -22.36
CA ILE A 187 -4.08 29.68 -23.13
C ILE A 187 -4.31 29.95 -24.61
N SER A 188 -3.65 30.98 -25.13
CA SER A 188 -3.52 31.22 -26.58
C SER A 188 -2.35 30.44 -27.20
N SER A 189 -1.75 29.47 -26.48
CA SER A 189 -0.53 28.77 -26.90
C SER A 189 -0.57 27.24 -26.82
N TYR A 190 -1.71 26.63 -26.46
CA TYR A 190 -1.88 25.21 -26.75
C TYR A 190 -2.44 25.11 -28.16
N GLU A 191 -1.52 24.87 -29.10
CA GLU A 191 -1.87 24.29 -30.40
C GLU A 191 -2.95 23.24 -30.18
N GLU A 192 -4.05 23.38 -30.92
CA GLU A 192 -5.03 22.32 -31.20
C GLU A 192 -4.34 21.17 -31.96
N ARG A 193 -3.26 20.61 -31.41
CA ARG A 193 -2.87 19.26 -31.77
C ARG A 193 -4.03 18.40 -31.32
N GLN A 194 -4.51 17.60 -32.25
CA GLN A 194 -5.42 16.47 -32.07
C GLN A 194 -4.92 15.42 -31.05
N SER A 195 -4.09 15.77 -30.08
CA SER A 195 -4.01 15.07 -28.81
C SER A 195 -5.16 15.56 -27.96
N SER A 196 -6.35 15.03 -28.25
CA SER A 196 -7.29 14.79 -27.16
C SER A 196 -6.48 14.24 -26.00
N ILE A 197 -6.41 14.96 -24.87
CA ILE A 197 -6.19 14.32 -23.58
C ILE A 197 -7.45 13.48 -23.33
N LYS A 198 -7.62 12.45 -24.16
CA LYS A 198 -8.36 11.24 -23.89
C LYS A 198 -7.35 10.48 -23.06
N CYS A 199 -7.38 10.71 -21.75
CA CYS A 199 -6.64 9.86 -20.83
C CYS A 199 -7.41 8.53 -20.82
N PHE A 200 -7.23 7.72 -21.87
CA PHE A 200 -7.75 6.36 -21.93
C PHE A 200 -6.88 5.51 -21.04
N ILE A 201 -7.12 5.63 -19.75
CA ILE A 201 -6.74 4.56 -18.85
C ILE A 201 -7.85 3.53 -19.01
N SER A 202 -7.49 2.34 -19.50
CA SER A 202 -8.33 1.16 -19.32
C SER A 202 -8.37 0.90 -17.81
N ASP A 203 -9.29 1.59 -17.14
CA ASP A 203 -9.45 1.46 -15.70
C ASP A 203 -10.21 0.17 -15.41
N CYS A 204 -9.73 -0.56 -14.41
CA CYS A 204 -10.39 -1.78 -13.96
C CYS A 204 -11.49 -1.38 -12.98
N LEU A 205 -12.72 -1.32 -13.48
CA LEU A 205 -13.86 -1.00 -12.64
C LEU A 205 -14.31 -2.23 -11.87
N VAL A 206 -14.45 -2.07 -10.56
CA VAL A 206 -14.96 -3.09 -9.65
C VAL A 206 -16.47 -2.88 -9.50
N MET A 207 -17.30 -3.88 -9.82
CA MET A 207 -18.77 -3.75 -9.79
C MET A 207 -19.48 -4.83 -8.96
N LEU A 208 -20.61 -4.49 -8.32
CA LEU A 208 -21.50 -5.46 -7.66
C LEU A 208 -22.40 -6.21 -8.64
N LEU A 209 -22.50 -7.53 -8.49
CA LEU A 209 -23.42 -8.39 -9.23
C LEU A 209 -24.54 -8.92 -8.31
N ASN A 210 -25.73 -9.17 -8.88
CA ASN A 210 -26.93 -9.52 -8.12
C ASN A 210 -27.07 -11.01 -7.76
N SER A 211 -26.35 -11.94 -8.41
CA SER A 211 -26.45 -13.40 -8.17
C SER A 211 -25.47 -14.18 -9.06
N ARG A 212 -25.31 -15.48 -8.78
CA ARG A 212 -24.57 -16.49 -9.58
C ARG A 212 -24.96 -16.54 -11.07
N ARG A 213 -26.09 -15.94 -11.47
CA ARG A 213 -26.51 -15.75 -12.86
C ARG A 213 -26.50 -14.25 -13.20
N LEU A 214 -25.54 -13.83 -14.03
CA LEU A 214 -25.55 -12.53 -14.73
C LEU A 214 -26.64 -12.52 -15.83
N PRO A 215 -27.17 -11.37 -16.29
CA PRO A 215 -26.60 -10.01 -16.26
C PRO A 215 -27.61 -8.91 -15.87
N ARG A 216 -27.42 -8.20 -14.75
CA ARG A 216 -28.05 -6.88 -14.58
C ARG A 216 -27.17 -5.99 -13.73
N ARG A 217 -26.68 -4.90 -14.35
CA ARG A 217 -26.00 -3.80 -13.66
C ARG A 217 -26.96 -3.27 -12.58
N ARG A 218 -26.52 -3.15 -11.33
CA ARG A 218 -27.12 -2.15 -10.45
C ARG A 218 -26.60 -0.80 -10.94
N LEU A 219 -27.46 -0.03 -11.61
CA LEU A 219 -27.25 1.40 -11.71
C LEU A 219 -27.19 1.94 -10.27
N PRO A 220 -26.25 2.85 -9.95
CA PRO A 220 -26.19 3.43 -8.63
C PRO A 220 -27.56 4.03 -8.28
N THR A 221 -28.20 3.53 -7.23
CA THR A 221 -29.45 4.10 -6.75
C THR A 221 -29.22 5.55 -6.34
N LEU A 222 -30.18 6.39 -6.73
CA LEU A 222 -30.17 7.84 -6.69
C LEU A 222 -29.55 8.44 -5.41
N LEU A 223 -28.78 9.52 -5.63
CA LEU A 223 -28.25 10.53 -4.70
C LEU A 223 -26.83 10.33 -4.13
N THR A 224 -26.30 9.11 -3.95
CA THR A 224 -24.89 8.92 -3.48
C THR A 224 -23.95 8.37 -4.56
N GLY A 225 -24.49 7.87 -5.67
CA GLY A 225 -23.74 7.15 -6.70
C GLY A 225 -22.93 7.99 -7.71
N ILE A 226 -23.10 9.31 -7.73
CA ILE A 226 -22.42 10.20 -8.69
C ILE A 226 -20.98 10.53 -8.23
N PHE A 227 -20.68 10.41 -6.93
CA PHE A 227 -19.36 10.73 -6.36
C PHE A 227 -18.34 9.57 -6.37
N CYS A 228 -18.79 8.32 -6.55
CA CYS A 228 -17.93 7.12 -6.48
C CYS A 228 -17.61 6.53 -7.85
N LEU A 229 -17.56 7.36 -8.88
CA LEU A 229 -17.53 6.93 -10.27
C LEU A 229 -16.29 6.07 -10.65
N ASN A 230 -15.15 6.29 -9.99
CA ASN A 230 -13.92 5.47 -10.11
C ASN A 230 -13.68 4.50 -8.94
N LEU A 231 -14.53 4.52 -7.92
CA LEU A 231 -14.38 3.67 -6.76
C LEU A 231 -15.18 2.39 -6.96
N GLY A 232 -14.67 1.29 -6.40
CA GLY A 232 -15.46 0.07 -6.26
C GLY A 232 -16.73 0.30 -5.43
N PRO A 233 -17.65 -0.67 -5.42
CA PRO A 233 -18.85 -0.61 -4.61
C PRO A 233 -18.51 -0.50 -3.12
N LEU A 234 -19.34 0.23 -2.38
CA LEU A 234 -19.22 0.29 -0.93
C LEU A 234 -19.58 -1.07 -0.31
N LEU A 235 -18.61 -1.67 0.38
CA LEU A 235 -18.78 -2.89 1.15
C LEU A 235 -18.95 -2.50 2.63
N HIS A 236 -19.91 -3.11 3.32
CA HIS A 236 -20.20 -2.83 4.72
C HIS A 236 -20.26 -4.13 5.52
N ALA A 237 -19.62 -4.13 6.69
CA ALA A 237 -19.66 -5.23 7.64
C ALA A 237 -19.65 -4.68 9.07
N GLU A 238 -20.22 -5.43 10.00
CA GLU A 238 -20.11 -5.14 11.43
C GLU A 238 -18.99 -5.99 12.04
N VAL A 239 -18.50 -5.58 13.21
CA VAL A 239 -17.45 -6.32 13.93
C VAL A 239 -17.94 -7.74 14.23
N GLY A 240 -17.20 -8.74 13.79
CA GLY A 240 -17.51 -10.16 13.94
C GLY A 240 -18.19 -10.79 12.72
N ASP A 241 -18.66 -10.00 11.76
CA ASP A 241 -19.20 -10.52 10.49
C ASP A 241 -18.10 -11.15 9.63
N SER A 242 -18.51 -12.12 8.81
CA SER A 242 -17.63 -12.71 7.79
C SER A 242 -18.06 -12.23 6.41
N VAL A 243 -17.13 -11.66 5.64
CA VAL A 243 -17.39 -11.14 4.30
C VAL A 243 -16.91 -12.12 3.25
N LEU A 244 -17.83 -12.71 2.48
CA LEU A 244 -17.51 -13.60 1.37
C LEU A 244 -17.61 -12.83 0.05
N ILE A 245 -16.48 -12.67 -0.64
CA ILE A 245 -16.42 -12.02 -1.94
C ILE A 245 -16.27 -13.07 -3.04
N VAL A 246 -17.28 -13.18 -3.90
CA VAL A 246 -17.21 -13.95 -5.14
C VAL A 246 -16.69 -13.04 -6.24
N PHE A 247 -15.38 -13.11 -6.49
CA PHE A 247 -14.69 -12.27 -7.47
C PHE A 247 -14.66 -12.90 -8.87
N LYS A 248 -14.98 -12.12 -9.90
CA LYS A 248 -14.88 -12.51 -11.31
C LYS A 248 -13.99 -11.53 -12.08
N ASN A 249 -12.87 -12.01 -12.57
CA ASN A 249 -12.04 -11.24 -13.48
C ASN A 249 -12.60 -11.34 -14.92
N LYS A 250 -12.99 -10.20 -15.52
CA LYS A 250 -13.37 -10.09 -16.93
C LYS A 250 -12.38 -9.27 -17.75
N ALA A 251 -11.32 -8.76 -17.13
CA ALA A 251 -10.30 -7.97 -17.77
C ALA A 251 -9.29 -8.83 -18.54
N SER A 252 -8.40 -8.19 -19.30
CA SER A 252 -7.40 -8.86 -20.13
C SER A 252 -6.22 -9.43 -19.33
N ARG A 253 -6.00 -8.93 -18.11
CA ARG A 253 -4.86 -9.27 -17.23
C ARG A 253 -5.32 -9.94 -15.93
N PRO A 254 -4.45 -10.67 -15.23
CA PRO A 254 -4.79 -11.23 -13.92
C PRO A 254 -4.95 -10.11 -12.88
N TYR A 255 -6.13 -10.07 -12.24
CA TYR A 255 -6.43 -9.18 -11.12
C TYR A 255 -6.89 -9.96 -9.90
N SER A 256 -6.68 -9.37 -8.72
CA SER A 256 -7.14 -9.87 -7.43
C SER A 256 -7.78 -8.74 -6.62
N ILE A 257 -8.43 -9.11 -5.51
CA ILE A 257 -8.99 -8.17 -4.53
C ILE A 257 -8.42 -8.52 -3.15
N SER A 258 -8.00 -7.50 -2.41
CA SER A 258 -7.60 -7.60 -1.00
C SER A 258 -8.03 -6.31 -0.31
N ALA A 259 -8.30 -6.40 0.99
CA ALA A 259 -8.78 -5.28 1.77
C ALA A 259 -7.85 -4.98 2.95
N HIS A 260 -7.87 -3.72 3.35
CA HIS A 260 -7.09 -3.19 4.44
C HIS A 260 -7.83 -3.39 5.77
N GLY A 261 -7.11 -3.72 6.84
CA GLY A 261 -7.66 -3.81 8.20
C GLY A 261 -8.63 -4.98 8.45
N ILE A 262 -8.56 -6.03 7.64
CA ILE A 262 -9.33 -7.27 7.83
C ILE A 262 -8.41 -8.48 8.06
N GLU A 263 -8.96 -9.49 8.73
CA GLU A 263 -8.39 -10.83 8.83
C GLU A 263 -8.75 -11.59 7.53
N GLU A 264 -7.75 -12.19 6.86
CA GLU A 264 -7.91 -13.00 5.63
C GLU A 264 -7.97 -14.50 5.93
#